data_AF-A0A8J3VRX4-F1
#
_entry.id   AF-A0A8J3VRX4-F1
#
_cell.length_a   1.000
_cell.length_b   1.000
_cell.length_c   1.000
_cell.angle_alpha   90.00
_cell.angle_beta   90.00
_cell.angle_gamma   90.00
#
_symmetry.space_group_name_H-M   'P 1'
#
loop_
_entity.id
_entity.type
_entity.pdbx_description
1 polymer ?
#
loop_
_entity_poly.entity_id
_entity_poly.type
_entity_poly.pdbx_seq_one_letter_code
_entity_poly.pdbx_strand_id
1 'polypeptide(L)'
;MLTRKRLAAAGLTTALTAFTLTVTASPSYAATCTTSSHCYGEVEYYSSSAVYGLNQGLDVRCLGPMGASTSSNFVTEEMWLATNNGSGNYWVETGMAYGAPQGSTRYWFWADNRPNGGGYHEHDLTISTAFGTTYDDYITWVGNNSWQVRRDSTTLGTSTANPGSSHGGNAGEELTVNSGSASAITEFLFKQTSSGGIWTNNWPGASVRTDNPPYGGWESTGYSADFYSNCGFGPADPGPSFTPFTAAAAPTALTTIVSQLSASNGVATPRSVSYVLTTRQAAAKLTSQAVVDSDQPVYLVSLRGAFSAKAAKTPRGAAKPTGEVMTVAIDPATGRITDWGIESAAPGLATLGAVRQLS
;
A
#
# COMPACT_ATOMS: atom_id res chain seq x y z
N MET A 1 69.03 -27.90 35.90
CA MET A 1 68.48 -27.12 34.76
C MET A 1 66.96 -27.07 34.90
N LEU A 2 66.42 -25.99 35.46
CA LEU A 2 64.97 -25.75 35.57
C LEU A 2 64.60 -24.59 34.63
N THR A 3 63.97 -24.89 33.51
CA THR A 3 63.44 -23.91 32.56
C THR A 3 62.06 -23.44 33.01
N ARG A 4 61.99 -22.21 33.55
CA ARG A 4 60.72 -21.50 33.84
C ARG A 4 60.08 -21.04 32.53
N LYS A 5 58.94 -21.63 32.16
CA LYS A 5 58.07 -21.12 31.09
C LYS A 5 57.26 -19.93 31.63
N ARG A 6 57.43 -18.76 31.01
CA ARG A 6 56.59 -17.57 31.25
C ARG A 6 55.32 -17.70 30.40
N LEU A 7 54.17 -17.78 31.05
CA LEU A 7 52.86 -17.64 30.41
C LEU A 7 52.60 -16.14 30.17
N ALA A 8 52.51 -15.74 28.91
CA ALA A 8 52.06 -14.41 28.53
C ALA A 8 50.52 -14.39 28.55
N ALA A 9 49.95 -13.54 29.39
CA ALA A 9 48.51 -13.25 29.38
C ALA A 9 48.20 -12.36 28.16
N ALA A 10 47.56 -12.91 27.14
CA ALA A 10 46.99 -12.14 26.06
C ALA A 10 45.68 -11.50 26.56
N GLY A 11 45.72 -10.20 26.84
CA GLY A 11 44.54 -9.41 27.16
C GLY A 11 43.63 -9.32 25.94
N LEU A 12 42.47 -9.97 25.99
CA LEU A 12 41.42 -9.86 24.98
C LEU A 12 40.61 -8.59 25.30
N THR A 13 40.94 -7.49 24.64
CA THR A 13 40.19 -6.23 24.74
C THR A 13 38.95 -6.33 23.87
N THR A 14 37.81 -6.68 24.48
CA THR A 14 36.51 -6.68 23.79
C THR A 14 36.09 -5.24 23.53
N ALA A 15 36.28 -4.77 22.30
CA ALA A 15 35.76 -3.47 21.87
C ALA A 15 34.23 -3.57 21.79
N LEU A 16 33.53 -2.99 22.78
CA LEU A 16 32.09 -2.74 22.68
C LEU A 16 31.88 -1.61 21.66
N THR A 17 31.56 -1.97 20.43
CA THR A 17 31.05 -1.02 19.44
C THR A 17 29.61 -0.70 19.83
N ALA A 18 29.39 0.43 20.50
CA ALA A 18 28.06 0.94 20.75
C ALA A 18 27.46 1.36 19.39
N PHE A 19 26.57 0.53 18.84
CA PHE A 19 25.72 0.94 17.73
C PHE A 19 24.75 1.99 18.24
N THR A 20 25.03 3.26 17.97
CA THR A 20 24.05 4.33 18.06
C THR A 20 23.03 4.12 16.95
N LEU A 21 21.88 3.54 17.29
CA LEU A 21 20.67 3.61 16.47
C LEU A 21 20.29 5.09 16.37
N THR A 22 20.66 5.73 15.26
CA THR A 22 20.09 7.02 14.89
C THR A 22 18.64 6.78 14.52
N VAL A 23 17.75 6.94 15.48
CA VAL A 23 16.32 7.09 15.20
C VAL A 23 16.19 8.43 14.51
N THR A 24 16.00 8.43 13.19
CA THR A 24 15.63 9.64 12.46
C THR A 24 14.37 10.19 13.13
N ALA A 25 14.41 11.45 13.56
CA ALA A 25 13.24 12.10 14.11
C ALA A 25 12.06 11.89 13.16
N SER A 26 10.97 11.33 13.65
CA SER A 26 9.76 11.14 12.87
C SER A 26 9.37 12.49 12.24
N PRO A 27 8.96 12.51 10.96
CA PRO A 27 8.58 13.77 10.31
C PRO A 27 7.53 14.50 11.15
N SER A 28 7.65 15.83 11.20
CA SER A 28 6.70 16.69 11.87
C SER A 28 5.30 16.50 11.29
N TYR A 29 4.28 16.54 12.14
CA TYR A 29 2.86 16.44 11.76
C TYR A 29 2.52 17.24 10.51
N ALA A 30 1.76 16.63 9.60
CA ALA A 30 1.24 17.35 8.44
C ALA A 30 0.22 18.39 8.94
N ALA A 31 0.50 19.68 8.76
CA ALA A 31 -0.45 20.74 9.09
C ALA A 31 -1.64 20.77 8.12
N THR A 32 -1.41 20.25 6.91
CA THR A 32 -2.37 20.22 5.79
C THR A 32 -2.15 18.95 4.98
N CYS A 33 -3.22 18.19 4.77
CA CYS A 33 -3.26 17.02 3.92
C CYS A 33 -3.23 17.45 2.45
N THR A 34 -2.26 16.92 1.72
CA THR A 34 -2.10 17.13 0.27
C THR A 34 -1.61 15.83 -0.36
N THR A 35 -1.67 15.70 -1.69
CA THR A 35 -1.10 14.56 -2.43
C THR A 35 0.42 14.43 -2.32
N SER A 36 1.12 15.42 -1.75
CA SER A 36 2.56 15.37 -1.49
C SER A 36 2.89 15.25 0.01
N SER A 37 1.89 15.38 0.88
CA SER A 37 2.02 15.31 2.34
C SER A 37 0.70 14.80 2.89
N HIS A 38 0.59 13.48 3.00
CA HIS A 38 -0.63 12.82 3.45
C HIS A 38 -0.80 13.04 4.95
N CYS A 39 -2.04 13.02 5.42
CA CYS A 39 -2.38 13.00 6.84
C CYS A 39 -2.79 11.60 7.23
N TYR A 40 -2.53 11.23 8.48
CA TYR A 40 -2.94 9.95 9.02
C TYR A 40 -3.59 10.09 10.38
N GLY A 41 -4.53 9.20 10.65
CA GLY A 41 -5.02 8.87 11.99
C GLY A 41 -4.85 7.37 12.16
N GLU A 42 -3.88 6.94 12.96
CA GLU A 42 -3.50 5.52 13.01
C GLU A 42 -3.10 5.06 14.40
N VAL A 43 -3.27 3.76 14.63
CA VAL A 43 -2.64 3.04 15.73
C VAL A 43 -1.34 2.44 15.24
N GLU A 44 -0.23 2.79 15.88
CA GLU A 44 1.09 2.28 15.55
C GLU A 44 1.51 1.19 16.51
N TYR A 45 1.99 0.06 15.99
CA TYR A 45 2.58 -1.02 16.76
C TYR A 45 4.01 -1.28 16.32
N TYR A 46 4.96 -1.16 17.25
CA TYR A 46 6.36 -1.50 17.01
C TYR A 46 6.88 -2.48 18.06
N SER A 47 7.78 -3.37 17.63
CA SER A 47 8.33 -4.43 18.47
C SER A 47 9.80 -4.68 18.21
N SER A 48 10.55 -4.91 19.29
CA SER A 48 11.91 -5.44 19.20
C SER A 48 11.94 -6.89 18.69
N SER A 49 10.84 -7.63 18.84
CA SER A 49 10.69 -8.99 18.33
C SER A 49 10.20 -8.99 16.89
N ALA A 50 10.62 -9.99 16.12
CA ALA A 50 10.14 -10.20 14.77
C ALA A 50 8.62 -10.44 14.74
N VAL A 51 7.96 -9.78 13.80
CA VAL A 51 6.55 -9.94 13.46
C VAL A 51 6.46 -10.65 12.11
N TYR A 52 5.62 -11.67 12.04
CA TYR A 52 5.38 -12.52 10.87
C TYR A 52 3.94 -12.44 10.38
N GLY A 53 3.11 -11.63 11.03
CA GLY A 53 1.82 -11.26 10.50
C GLY A 53 1.10 -10.26 11.38
N LEU A 54 0.22 -9.49 10.76
CA LEU A 54 -0.74 -8.61 11.41
C LEU A 54 -2.14 -8.92 10.91
N ASN A 55 -3.11 -8.66 11.77
CA ASN A 55 -4.53 -8.77 11.48
C ASN A 55 -5.28 -7.60 12.11
N GLN A 56 -6.33 -7.19 11.41
CA GLN A 56 -7.35 -6.28 11.87
C GLN A 56 -8.73 -6.81 11.46
N GLY A 57 -9.75 -6.51 12.25
CA GLY A 57 -11.14 -6.48 11.82
C GLY A 57 -11.45 -5.06 11.39
N LEU A 58 -11.66 -4.83 10.09
CA LEU A 58 -11.90 -3.50 9.54
C LEU A 58 -13.39 -3.29 9.24
N ASP A 59 -14.01 -2.35 9.96
CA ASP A 59 -15.40 -1.95 9.77
C ASP A 59 -15.49 -0.47 9.38
N VAL A 60 -15.48 -0.23 8.07
CA VAL A 60 -15.60 1.11 7.51
C VAL A 60 -17.05 1.58 7.60
N ARG A 61 -17.27 2.72 8.27
CA ARG A 61 -18.58 3.37 8.45
C ARG A 61 -18.77 4.53 7.49
N CYS A 62 -17.70 5.13 7.00
CA CYS A 62 -17.71 6.30 6.12
C CYS A 62 -16.39 6.39 5.34
N LEU A 63 -16.48 6.73 4.05
CA LEU A 63 -15.30 6.90 3.20
C LEU A 63 -15.67 7.75 1.97
N GLY A 64 -15.09 8.95 1.85
CA GLY A 64 -15.27 9.83 0.70
C GLY A 64 -14.52 11.18 0.80
N PRO A 65 -13.88 11.69 -0.27
CA PRO A 65 -13.33 13.02 -0.37
C PRO A 65 -14.47 14.03 -0.50
N MET A 66 -14.66 14.89 0.51
CA MET A 66 -15.64 15.97 0.36
C MET A 66 -15.01 17.15 -0.37
N GLY A 67 -15.65 17.62 -1.43
CA GLY A 67 -15.32 18.89 -2.10
C GLY A 67 -13.97 18.93 -2.86
N ALA A 68 -13.27 17.81 -2.97
CA ALA A 68 -11.98 17.70 -3.65
C ALA A 68 -12.06 16.79 -4.89
N SER A 69 -11.16 16.99 -5.84
CA SER A 69 -11.09 16.14 -7.04
C SER A 69 -10.72 14.70 -6.67
N THR A 70 -11.58 13.76 -7.01
CA THR A 70 -11.42 12.32 -6.71
C THR A 70 -10.45 11.63 -7.65
N SER A 71 -10.05 12.27 -8.75
CA SER A 71 -9.04 11.75 -9.68
C SER A 71 -7.60 11.90 -9.17
N SER A 72 -7.38 12.78 -8.18
CA SER A 72 -6.04 13.02 -7.62
C SER A 72 -5.97 12.89 -6.10
N ASN A 73 -7.11 12.94 -5.42
CA ASN A 73 -7.17 12.75 -3.97
C ASN A 73 -7.79 11.42 -3.60
N PHE A 74 -7.41 10.92 -2.45
CA PHE A 74 -8.01 9.73 -1.85
C PHE A 74 -8.17 9.88 -0.35
N VAL A 75 -9.01 8.99 0.17
CA VAL A 75 -9.11 8.64 1.59
C VAL A 75 -9.10 7.12 1.69
N THR A 76 -8.44 6.59 2.71
CA THR A 76 -8.39 5.16 2.97
C THR A 76 -8.64 4.85 4.44
N GLU A 77 -9.00 3.59 4.67
CA GLU A 77 -8.99 2.93 5.97
C GLU A 77 -8.30 1.58 5.75
N GLU A 78 -7.16 1.37 6.36
CA GLU A 78 -6.24 0.30 5.97
C GLU A 78 -5.29 -0.14 7.10
N MET A 79 -4.59 -1.23 6.84
CA MET A 79 -3.50 -1.74 7.67
C MET A 79 -2.22 -1.83 6.86
N TRP A 80 -1.12 -1.36 7.45
CA TRP A 80 0.23 -1.43 6.91
C TRP A 80 1.09 -2.39 7.72
N LEU A 81 2.00 -3.07 7.04
CA LEU A 81 3.06 -3.86 7.64
C LEU A 81 4.40 -3.47 7.03
N ALA A 82 5.31 -2.93 7.84
CA ALA A 82 6.68 -2.70 7.39
C ALA A 82 7.41 -4.05 7.24
N THR A 83 7.92 -4.35 6.06
CA THR A 83 8.67 -5.56 5.76
C THR A 83 10.16 -5.19 5.69
N ASN A 84 11.11 -6.08 5.98
CA ASN A 84 12.56 -5.76 5.99
C ASN A 84 13.07 -4.76 7.07
N ASN A 85 12.72 -5.00 8.33
CA ASN A 85 13.39 -4.47 9.53
C ASN A 85 13.90 -3.00 9.49
N GLY A 86 13.01 -2.05 9.17
CA GLY A 86 13.14 -0.67 9.66
C GLY A 86 13.59 0.42 8.69
N SER A 87 13.74 0.14 7.38
CA SER A 87 14.06 1.22 6.43
C SER A 87 12.87 2.09 6.02
N GLY A 88 11.63 1.68 6.33
CA GLY A 88 10.40 2.31 5.82
C GLY A 88 10.19 2.16 4.31
N ASN A 89 11.15 1.57 3.60
CA ASN A 89 11.13 1.44 2.15
C ASN A 89 10.47 0.15 1.67
N TYR A 90 10.22 -0.81 2.56
CA TYR A 90 9.56 -2.06 2.24
C TYR A 90 8.32 -2.19 3.12
N TRP A 91 7.18 -2.44 2.49
CA TRP A 91 5.93 -2.62 3.20
C TRP A 91 4.92 -3.39 2.35
N VAL A 92 3.87 -3.88 3.00
CA VAL A 92 2.63 -4.41 2.40
C VAL A 92 1.45 -3.75 3.11
N GLU A 93 0.39 -3.43 2.38
CA GLU A 93 -0.82 -2.82 2.94
C GLU A 93 -2.09 -3.45 2.36
N THR A 94 -3.21 -3.31 3.08
CA THR A 94 -4.53 -3.75 2.63
C THR A 94 -5.61 -2.90 3.31
N GLY A 95 -6.67 -2.58 2.56
CA GLY A 95 -7.78 -1.83 3.13
C GLY A 95 -8.84 -1.44 2.11
N MET A 96 -9.69 -0.52 2.53
CA MET A 96 -10.70 0.11 1.67
C MET A 96 -10.24 1.52 1.31
N ALA A 97 -10.47 1.90 0.06
CA ALA A 97 -10.15 3.22 -0.44
C ALA A 97 -11.32 3.84 -1.20
N TYR A 98 -11.31 5.17 -1.24
CA TYR A 98 -12.14 5.98 -2.12
C TYR A 98 -11.24 7.06 -2.73
N GLY A 99 -11.36 7.32 -4.03
CA GLY A 99 -10.63 8.37 -4.71
C GLY A 99 -9.64 7.76 -5.70
N ALA A 100 -8.51 8.41 -5.90
CA ALA A 100 -7.48 7.94 -6.82
C ALA A 100 -7.04 6.48 -6.49
N PRO A 101 -6.88 5.60 -7.49
CA PRO A 101 -7.06 5.86 -8.93
C PRO A 101 -8.51 5.64 -9.41
N GLN A 102 -9.42 5.18 -8.57
CA GLN A 102 -10.80 4.79 -8.92
C GLN A 102 -11.83 5.94 -8.91
N GLY A 103 -11.40 7.20 -8.74
CA GLY A 103 -12.30 8.33 -8.64
C GLY A 103 -13.30 8.18 -7.49
N SER A 104 -14.55 8.58 -7.71
CA SER A 104 -15.64 8.45 -6.72
C SER A 104 -16.14 7.02 -6.43
N THR A 105 -15.41 5.97 -6.83
CA THR A 105 -15.81 4.58 -6.56
C THR A 105 -15.04 4.06 -5.36
N ARG A 106 -15.75 3.43 -4.42
CA ARG A 106 -15.12 2.66 -3.33
C ARG A 106 -14.59 1.34 -3.86
N TYR A 107 -13.45 0.94 -3.33
CA TYR A 107 -12.81 -0.31 -3.72
C TYR A 107 -12.01 -0.86 -2.54
N TRP A 108 -11.78 -2.16 -2.60
CA TRP A 108 -10.80 -2.81 -1.75
C TRP A 108 -9.49 -2.88 -2.52
N PHE A 109 -8.37 -2.73 -1.83
CA PHE A 109 -7.07 -2.86 -2.44
C PHE A 109 -6.10 -3.56 -1.50
N TRP A 110 -5.00 -4.01 -2.08
CA TRP A 110 -3.76 -4.22 -1.35
C TRP A 110 -2.62 -3.66 -2.19
N ALA A 111 -1.53 -3.29 -1.55
CA ALA A 111 -0.36 -2.81 -2.26
C ALA A 111 0.93 -3.26 -1.56
N ASP A 112 2.04 -3.08 -2.27
CA ASP A 112 3.37 -3.24 -1.70
C ASP A 112 4.36 -2.24 -2.27
N ASN A 113 5.43 -2.01 -1.51
CA ASN A 113 6.61 -1.32 -1.99
C ASN A 113 7.83 -2.20 -1.79
N ARG A 114 8.55 -2.44 -2.88
CA ARG A 114 9.72 -3.32 -2.95
C ARG A 114 10.78 -2.66 -3.84
N PRO A 115 11.59 -1.73 -3.33
CA PRO A 115 12.57 -0.98 -4.12
C PRO A 115 13.49 -1.86 -4.98
N ASN A 116 13.88 -3.04 -4.48
CA ASN A 116 14.71 -4.01 -5.22
C ASN A 116 13.90 -5.13 -5.91
N GLY A 117 12.57 -5.12 -5.78
CA GLY A 117 11.66 -6.18 -6.22
C GLY A 117 10.58 -5.74 -7.21
N GLY A 118 10.67 -4.54 -7.77
CA GLY A 118 9.71 -4.01 -8.75
C GLY A 118 9.28 -2.56 -8.49
N GLY A 119 9.53 -2.02 -7.30
CA GLY A 119 9.04 -0.70 -6.90
C GLY A 119 7.71 -0.80 -6.18
N TYR A 120 6.82 0.16 -6.43
CA TYR A 120 5.49 0.21 -5.81
C TYR A 120 4.44 -0.41 -6.73
N HIS A 121 3.55 -1.21 -6.16
CA HIS A 121 2.41 -1.80 -6.89
C HIS A 121 1.16 -1.84 -6.02
N GLU A 122 0.06 -1.32 -6.56
CA GLU A 122 -1.27 -1.39 -5.98
C GLU A 122 -2.16 -2.30 -6.84
N HIS A 123 -2.98 -3.08 -6.16
CA HIS A 123 -3.84 -4.11 -6.72
C HIS A 123 -5.29 -3.85 -6.27
N ASP A 124 -6.09 -3.29 -7.18
CA ASP A 124 -7.49 -2.93 -6.94
C ASP A 124 -8.39 -4.12 -7.20
N LEU A 125 -9.19 -4.48 -6.21
CA LEU A 125 -9.97 -5.72 -6.21
C LEU A 125 -11.43 -5.44 -6.58
N THR A 126 -12.03 -6.34 -7.36
CA THR A 126 -13.46 -6.28 -7.70
C THR A 126 -14.26 -7.14 -6.73
N ILE A 127 -14.09 -6.87 -5.44
CA ILE A 127 -14.79 -7.57 -4.36
C ILE A 127 -15.78 -6.62 -3.67
N SER A 128 -16.80 -7.19 -3.03
CA SER A 128 -17.81 -6.39 -2.33
C SER A 128 -17.19 -5.57 -1.19
N THR A 129 -17.63 -4.32 -1.07
CA THR A 129 -17.25 -3.36 -0.03
C THR A 129 -18.51 -2.72 0.58
N ALA A 130 -19.07 -3.38 1.58
CA ALA A 130 -20.20 -2.86 2.36
C ALA A 130 -19.69 -2.07 3.57
N PHE A 131 -20.31 -0.91 3.83
CA PHE A 131 -20.11 -0.21 5.10
C PHE A 131 -20.83 -0.92 6.24
N GLY A 132 -20.33 -0.74 7.46
CA GLY A 132 -20.93 -1.33 8.65
C GLY A 132 -20.77 -2.85 8.75
N THR A 133 -19.81 -3.40 8.00
CA THR A 133 -19.46 -4.81 7.98
C THR A 133 -17.99 -4.92 8.36
N THR A 134 -17.69 -5.66 9.43
CA THR A 134 -16.32 -6.01 9.78
C THR A 134 -15.79 -7.06 8.79
N TYR A 135 -14.64 -6.78 8.20
CA TYR A 135 -13.87 -7.73 7.40
C TYR A 135 -12.59 -8.11 8.15
N ASP A 136 -12.25 -9.40 8.19
CA ASP A 136 -11.01 -9.86 8.85
C ASP A 136 -9.84 -9.87 7.85
N ASP A 137 -8.96 -8.87 7.96
CA ASP A 137 -7.81 -8.69 7.09
C ASP A 137 -6.54 -9.29 7.67
N TYR A 138 -5.72 -9.89 6.84
CA TYR A 138 -4.45 -10.48 7.26
C TYR A 138 -3.33 -10.11 6.28
N ILE A 139 -2.18 -9.74 6.81
CA ILE A 139 -0.90 -9.74 6.10
C ILE A 139 0.00 -10.75 6.81
N THR A 140 0.43 -11.80 6.12
CA THR A 140 1.12 -12.95 6.75
C THR A 140 2.35 -13.38 5.97
N TRP A 141 3.44 -13.65 6.68
CA TRP A 141 4.66 -14.17 6.08
C TRP A 141 4.52 -15.65 5.76
N VAL A 142 4.71 -15.98 4.48
CA VAL A 142 4.60 -17.36 3.96
C VAL A 142 5.94 -17.94 3.52
N GLY A 143 7.06 -17.29 3.90
CA GLY A 143 8.41 -17.72 3.53
C GLY A 143 8.90 -17.13 2.20
N ASN A 144 10.15 -17.40 1.83
CA ASN A 144 10.74 -17.05 0.53
C ASN A 144 10.53 -15.58 0.11
N ASN A 145 10.70 -14.63 1.02
CA ASN A 145 10.46 -13.20 0.75
C ASN A 145 9.05 -12.95 0.23
N SER A 146 8.05 -13.61 0.82
CA SER A 146 6.66 -13.49 0.38
C SER A 146 5.71 -13.25 1.54
N TRP A 147 4.78 -12.33 1.31
CA TRP A 147 3.70 -11.97 2.22
C TRP A 147 2.36 -12.20 1.53
N GLN A 148 1.52 -13.01 2.14
CA GLN A 148 0.16 -13.27 1.67
C GLN A 148 -0.79 -12.26 2.29
N VAL A 149 -1.64 -11.67 1.45
CA VAL A 149 -2.73 -10.76 1.85
C VAL A 149 -4.04 -11.51 1.76
N ARG A 150 -4.86 -11.45 2.82
CA ARG A 150 -6.14 -12.18 2.91
C ARG A 150 -7.23 -11.29 3.50
N ARG A 151 -8.48 -11.60 3.15
CA ARG A 151 -9.69 -11.08 3.79
C ARG A 151 -10.70 -12.21 3.98
N ASP A 152 -11.28 -12.33 5.17
CA ASP A 152 -12.27 -13.37 5.53
C ASP A 152 -11.81 -14.78 5.11
N SER A 153 -10.56 -15.10 5.42
CA SER A 153 -9.86 -16.33 5.00
C SER A 153 -9.54 -16.48 3.51
N THR A 154 -10.07 -15.64 2.61
CA THR A 154 -9.79 -15.65 1.17
C THR A 154 -8.46 -14.96 0.88
N THR A 155 -7.61 -15.58 0.07
CA THR A 155 -6.36 -14.94 -0.38
C THR A 155 -6.68 -13.93 -1.47
N LEU A 156 -6.30 -12.68 -1.24
CA LEU A 156 -6.46 -11.57 -2.20
C LEU A 156 -5.22 -11.43 -3.10
N GLY A 157 -4.05 -11.76 -2.57
CA GLY A 157 -2.82 -11.73 -3.33
C GLY A 157 -1.60 -12.18 -2.54
N THR A 158 -0.45 -12.17 -3.19
CA THR A 158 0.84 -12.45 -2.56
C THR A 158 1.89 -11.48 -3.09
N SER A 159 2.43 -10.66 -2.20
CA SER A 159 3.63 -9.86 -2.40
C SER A 159 4.83 -10.80 -2.41
N THR A 160 5.59 -10.83 -3.50
CA THR A 160 6.80 -11.66 -3.64
C THR A 160 8.05 -10.79 -3.65
N ALA A 161 9.25 -11.34 -3.49
CA ALA A 161 10.49 -10.55 -3.41
C ALA A 161 10.46 -9.41 -2.36
N ASN A 162 9.65 -9.57 -1.31
CA ASN A 162 9.45 -8.62 -0.23
C ASN A 162 9.98 -9.22 1.08
N PRO A 163 11.19 -8.86 1.54
CA PRO A 163 11.87 -9.58 2.60
C PRO A 163 11.20 -9.46 3.97
N GLY A 164 11.37 -10.50 4.78
CA GLY A 164 10.97 -10.51 6.20
C GLY A 164 12.20 -10.37 7.11
N SER A 165 12.04 -10.40 8.43
CA SER A 165 10.77 -10.26 9.16
C SER A 165 10.30 -8.80 9.22
N SER A 166 9.05 -8.60 9.65
CA SER A 166 8.55 -7.30 10.08
C SER A 166 8.95 -7.04 11.53
N HIS A 167 8.80 -5.80 11.99
CA HIS A 167 8.93 -5.38 13.38
C HIS A 167 7.77 -4.50 13.85
N GLY A 168 6.73 -4.36 13.04
CA GLY A 168 5.64 -3.46 13.35
C GLY A 168 4.78 -3.14 12.15
N GLY A 169 3.70 -2.42 12.44
CA GLY A 169 2.75 -1.98 11.46
C GLY A 169 1.78 -0.97 12.06
N ASN A 170 0.85 -0.58 11.22
CA ASN A 170 -0.05 0.52 11.48
C ASN A 170 -1.46 0.11 11.04
N ALA A 171 -2.49 0.70 11.62
CA ALA A 171 -3.84 0.60 11.09
C ALA A 171 -4.61 1.89 11.35
N GLY A 172 -5.42 2.30 10.38
CA GLY A 172 -6.26 3.50 10.45
C GLY A 172 -6.40 4.20 9.10
N GLU A 173 -6.59 5.51 9.15
CA GLU A 173 -6.93 6.33 7.99
C GLU A 173 -5.71 7.03 7.36
N GLU A 174 -5.71 7.18 6.04
CA GLU A 174 -4.82 8.06 5.29
C GLU A 174 -5.62 8.99 4.36
N LEU A 175 -5.28 10.28 4.37
CA LEU A 175 -6.00 11.31 3.63
C LEU A 175 -5.04 12.21 2.86
N THR A 176 -5.38 12.54 1.61
CA THR A 176 -4.62 13.51 0.81
C THR A 176 -5.27 14.90 0.76
N VAL A 177 -6.36 15.12 1.50
CA VAL A 177 -7.08 16.40 1.53
C VAL A 177 -7.79 16.61 2.87
N ASN A 178 -7.71 17.83 3.42
CA ASN A 178 -8.26 18.18 4.75
C ASN A 178 -9.77 17.96 4.87
N SER A 179 -10.50 18.01 3.75
CA SER A 179 -11.95 17.81 3.70
C SER A 179 -12.32 16.35 3.42
N GLY A 180 -11.35 15.44 3.35
CA GLY A 180 -11.62 14.02 3.22
C GLY A 180 -12.40 13.49 4.42
N SER A 181 -13.33 12.57 4.16
CA SER A 181 -14.10 11.86 5.17
C SER A 181 -13.68 10.41 5.22
N ALA A 182 -13.32 9.95 6.41
CA ALA A 182 -13.03 8.56 6.69
C ALA A 182 -13.53 8.26 8.10
N SER A 183 -14.18 7.11 8.28
CA SER A 183 -14.40 6.59 9.60
C SER A 183 -14.50 5.09 9.57
N ALA A 184 -13.74 4.45 10.44
CA ALA A 184 -13.79 3.02 10.66
C ALA A 184 -13.63 2.69 12.14
N ILE A 185 -14.14 1.51 12.49
CA ILE A 185 -13.78 0.77 13.70
C ILE A 185 -12.73 -0.26 13.26
N THR A 186 -11.55 -0.18 13.84
CA THR A 186 -10.47 -1.15 13.63
C THR A 186 -10.38 -2.04 14.85
N GLU A 187 -10.98 -3.21 14.81
CA GLU A 187 -10.99 -4.20 15.89
C GLU A 187 -10.02 -5.36 15.64
N PHE A 188 -9.98 -6.35 16.53
CA PHE A 188 -9.17 -7.57 16.40
C PHE A 188 -7.69 -7.36 16.01
N LEU A 189 -7.06 -6.33 16.57
CA LEU A 189 -5.64 -6.03 16.34
C LEU A 189 -4.74 -7.16 16.88
N PHE A 190 -4.47 -8.14 16.02
CA PHE A 190 -3.70 -9.33 16.34
C PHE A 190 -2.36 -9.32 15.60
N LYS A 191 -1.43 -10.10 16.15
CA LYS A 191 -0.11 -10.29 15.56
C LYS A 191 0.36 -11.72 15.66
N GLN A 192 1.33 -12.07 14.83
CA GLN A 192 2.03 -13.34 14.83
C GLN A 192 3.53 -13.09 15.04
N THR A 193 4.18 -13.77 16.00
CA THR A 193 5.62 -13.61 16.28
C THR A 193 6.49 -14.74 15.71
N SER A 194 5.87 -15.68 15.00
CA SER A 194 6.54 -16.74 14.23
C SER A 194 5.70 -17.09 13.01
N SER A 195 6.34 -17.46 11.89
CA SER A 195 5.61 -17.86 10.67
C SER A 195 4.73 -19.08 10.95
N GLY A 196 3.43 -18.96 10.67
CA GLY A 196 2.45 -20.02 10.96
C GLY A 196 2.19 -20.26 12.45
N GLY A 197 2.70 -19.38 13.34
CA GLY A 197 2.46 -19.42 14.77
C GLY A 197 1.04 -19.01 15.20
N ILE A 198 0.85 -18.92 16.50
CA ILE A 198 -0.42 -18.52 17.11
C ILE A 198 -0.61 -17.00 16.97
N TRP A 199 -1.82 -16.58 16.62
CA TRP A 199 -2.24 -15.19 16.70
C TRP A 199 -2.38 -14.78 18.17
N THR A 200 -1.55 -13.84 18.60
CA THR A 200 -1.63 -13.27 19.94
C THR A 200 -2.40 -11.97 19.88
N ASN A 201 -3.28 -11.80 20.86
CA ASN A 201 -4.14 -10.64 20.94
C ASN A 201 -3.42 -9.37 21.38
N ASN A 202 -4.04 -8.24 21.02
CA ASN A 202 -3.58 -6.89 21.29
C ASN A 202 -2.26 -6.58 20.61
N TRP A 203 -2.18 -5.41 20.00
CA TRP A 203 -0.90 -4.80 19.69
C TRP A 203 -0.37 -4.15 20.99
N PRO A 204 0.38 -4.88 21.84
CA PRO A 204 0.63 -4.43 23.21
C PRO A 204 1.66 -3.31 23.17
N GLY A 205 1.33 -2.19 23.80
CA GLY A 205 2.16 -0.97 23.73
C GLY A 205 2.00 -0.19 22.45
N ALA A 206 0.97 -0.47 21.64
CA ALA A 206 0.62 0.39 20.51
C ALA A 206 0.28 1.82 20.97
N SER A 207 0.55 2.79 20.10
CA SER A 207 0.30 4.20 20.36
C SER A 207 -0.51 4.81 19.22
N VAL A 208 -1.47 5.68 19.56
CA VAL A 208 -2.22 6.43 18.56
C VAL A 208 -1.43 7.64 18.09
N ARG A 209 -1.41 7.87 16.78
CA ARG A 209 -0.89 9.07 16.12
C ARG A 209 -1.95 9.67 15.23
N THR A 210 -2.04 11.00 15.27
CA THR A 210 -2.97 11.76 14.43
C THR A 210 -2.26 13.00 13.90
N ASP A 211 -2.41 13.26 12.60
CA ASP A 211 -2.14 14.57 12.01
C ASP A 211 -3.33 15.51 12.19
N ASN A 212 -3.22 16.71 11.63
CA ASN A 212 -4.30 17.68 11.56
C ASN A 212 -5.06 17.52 10.22
N PRO A 213 -6.41 17.47 10.21
CA PRO A 213 -7.30 17.80 11.31
C PRO A 213 -7.50 16.68 12.36
N PRO A 214 -7.67 17.04 13.65
CA PRO A 214 -7.59 16.10 14.76
C PRO A 214 -8.93 15.42 15.02
N TYR A 215 -9.16 14.21 14.50
CA TYR A 215 -10.42 13.50 14.76
C TYR A 215 -10.29 11.99 14.96
N GLY A 216 -9.30 11.55 15.75
CA GLY A 216 -9.26 10.18 16.28
C GLY A 216 -9.73 10.14 17.74
N GLY A 217 -10.78 9.37 18.03
CA GLY A 217 -11.17 9.02 19.38
C GLY A 217 -10.72 7.59 19.65
N TRP A 218 -9.73 7.40 20.51
CA TRP A 218 -9.33 6.04 20.89
C TRP A 218 -10.27 5.51 21.97
N GLU A 219 -11.05 4.47 21.66
CA GLU A 219 -11.69 3.68 22.72
C GLU A 219 -10.67 2.71 23.31
N SER A 220 -10.36 2.90 24.59
CA SER A 220 -9.21 2.33 25.28
C SER A 220 -9.35 0.84 25.62
N THR A 221 -9.53 0.00 24.63
CA THR A 221 -9.22 -1.41 24.76
C THR A 221 -8.02 -1.70 23.87
N GLY A 222 -7.09 -2.56 24.30
CA GLY A 222 -5.94 -2.94 23.45
C GLY A 222 -6.30 -3.65 22.14
N TYR A 223 -7.60 -3.72 21.81
CA TYR A 223 -8.22 -4.49 20.75
C TYR A 223 -8.88 -3.62 19.67
N SER A 224 -9.16 -2.33 19.93
CA SER A 224 -9.87 -1.46 18.98
C SER A 224 -9.23 -0.08 18.86
N ALA A 225 -9.35 0.52 17.69
CA ALA A 225 -9.11 1.94 17.46
C ALA A 225 -10.16 2.47 16.48
N ASP A 226 -10.75 3.61 16.83
CA ASP A 226 -11.76 4.24 16.00
C ASP A 226 -11.21 5.58 15.47
N PHE A 227 -11.32 5.76 14.16
CA PHE A 227 -10.92 6.99 13.48
C PHE A 227 -12.15 7.61 12.83
N TYR A 228 -12.25 8.93 12.86
CA TYR A 228 -13.39 9.64 12.28
C TYR A 228 -13.02 11.03 11.77
N SER A 229 -12.45 11.12 10.58
CA SER A 229 -12.29 12.40 9.88
C SER A 229 -13.58 12.85 9.19
N ASN A 230 -14.08 14.04 9.54
CA ASN A 230 -15.11 14.82 8.82
C ASN A 230 -16.41 14.09 8.38
N CYS A 231 -16.75 12.94 8.96
CA CYS A 231 -17.94 12.19 8.55
C CYS A 231 -19.25 12.87 8.98
N GLY A 232 -19.77 13.73 8.11
CA GLY A 232 -21.19 14.06 8.04
C GLY A 232 -21.85 13.21 6.96
N PHE A 233 -22.98 12.59 7.25
CA PHE A 233 -23.71 11.74 6.28
C PHE A 233 -24.16 12.55 5.05
N GLY A 234 -23.32 12.60 4.02
CA GLY A 234 -23.73 12.96 2.67
C GLY A 234 -24.40 11.76 1.99
N PRO A 235 -25.31 11.98 1.01
CA PRO A 235 -25.73 10.89 0.14
C PRO A 235 -24.49 10.29 -0.53
N ALA A 236 -24.47 8.96 -0.69
CA ALA A 236 -23.42 8.28 -1.42
C ALA A 236 -23.26 8.96 -2.80
N ASP A 237 -22.05 9.44 -3.13
CA ASP A 237 -21.73 9.87 -4.48
C ASP A 237 -22.03 8.69 -5.41
N PRO A 238 -22.76 8.87 -6.53
CA PRO A 238 -23.04 7.80 -7.49
C PRO A 238 -21.77 7.16 -8.08
N GLY A 239 -20.59 7.73 -7.83
CA GLY A 239 -19.32 7.24 -8.32
C GLY A 239 -19.07 7.70 -9.76
N PRO A 240 -17.84 7.64 -10.27
CA PRO A 240 -17.60 7.72 -11.70
C PRO A 240 -18.26 6.49 -12.31
N SER A 241 -19.08 6.70 -13.33
CA SER A 241 -19.39 5.58 -14.21
C SER A 241 -18.12 5.28 -14.99
N PHE A 242 -17.48 4.16 -14.68
CA PHE A 242 -16.53 3.59 -15.62
C PHE A 242 -17.31 3.02 -16.78
N THR A 243 -16.84 3.33 -17.99
CA THR A 243 -17.52 2.93 -19.22
C THR A 243 -16.73 1.79 -19.84
N PRO A 244 -17.37 0.62 -20.08
CA PRO A 244 -16.78 -0.44 -20.88
C PRO A 244 -16.33 0.09 -22.23
N PHE A 245 -15.23 -0.45 -22.78
CA PHE A 245 -14.75 -0.05 -24.09
C PHE A 245 -14.31 -1.25 -24.93
N THR A 246 -14.52 -1.12 -26.25
CA THR A 246 -14.12 -2.15 -27.22
C THR A 246 -12.65 -2.00 -27.60
N ALA A 247 -12.09 -3.01 -28.25
CA ALA A 247 -10.73 -2.93 -28.78
C ALA A 247 -10.52 -1.79 -29.78
N ALA A 248 -11.56 -1.39 -30.52
CA ALA A 248 -11.49 -0.26 -31.44
C ALA A 248 -11.43 1.10 -30.70
N ALA A 249 -12.10 1.20 -29.55
CA ALA A 249 -12.11 2.40 -28.72
C ALA A 249 -10.94 2.46 -27.72
N ALA A 250 -10.17 1.38 -27.58
CA ALA A 250 -9.09 1.26 -26.60
C ALA A 250 -8.09 2.42 -26.66
N PRO A 251 -7.57 2.88 -27.82
CA PRO A 251 -6.59 3.98 -27.82
C PRO A 251 -7.09 5.24 -27.12
N THR A 252 -8.32 5.68 -27.43
CA THR A 252 -8.92 6.87 -26.82
C THR A 252 -9.18 6.68 -25.33
N ALA A 253 -9.80 5.54 -24.95
CA ALA A 253 -10.12 5.25 -23.55
C ALA A 253 -8.86 5.17 -22.67
N LEU A 254 -7.84 4.45 -23.14
CA LEU A 254 -6.57 4.31 -22.43
C LEU A 254 -5.87 5.67 -22.29
N THR A 255 -5.80 6.49 -23.36
CA THR A 255 -5.20 7.83 -23.28
C THR A 255 -5.87 8.69 -22.21
N THR A 256 -7.19 8.70 -22.12
CA THR A 256 -7.91 9.46 -21.08
C THR A 256 -7.55 8.98 -19.68
N ILE A 257 -7.65 7.67 -19.42
CA ILE A 257 -7.40 7.08 -18.10
C ILE A 257 -5.95 7.32 -17.66
N VAL A 258 -4.98 6.97 -18.51
CA VAL A 258 -3.57 7.01 -18.10
C VAL A 258 -3.02 8.43 -18.06
N SER A 259 -3.57 9.38 -18.82
CA SER A 259 -3.15 10.79 -18.71
C SER A 259 -3.56 11.40 -17.36
N GLN A 260 -4.75 11.06 -16.86
CA GLN A 260 -5.22 11.53 -15.55
C GLN A 260 -4.35 10.96 -14.42
N LEU A 261 -4.11 9.65 -14.42
CA LEU A 261 -3.27 9.00 -13.41
C LEU A 261 -1.80 9.44 -13.50
N SER A 262 -1.28 9.65 -14.72
CA SER A 262 0.07 10.18 -14.94
C SER A 262 0.23 11.57 -14.35
N ALA A 263 -0.73 12.46 -14.60
CA ALA A 263 -0.70 13.82 -14.08
C ALA A 263 -0.79 13.87 -12.55
N SER A 264 -1.63 13.02 -11.93
CA SER A 264 -1.72 12.94 -10.47
C SER A 264 -0.41 12.46 -9.83
N ASN A 265 0.39 11.67 -10.55
CA ASN A 265 1.71 11.20 -10.15
C ASN A 265 2.89 12.03 -10.72
N GLY A 266 2.61 13.31 -11.03
CA GLY A 266 3.64 14.32 -11.31
C GLY A 266 4.11 14.43 -12.75
N VAL A 267 3.56 13.65 -13.69
CA VAL A 267 3.94 13.67 -15.10
C VAL A 267 2.73 14.01 -15.96
N ALA A 268 2.56 15.27 -16.33
CA ALA A 268 1.44 15.70 -17.18
C ALA A 268 1.53 15.14 -18.61
N THR A 269 2.75 14.96 -19.14
CA THR A 269 2.99 14.47 -20.49
C THR A 269 4.10 13.40 -20.46
N PRO A 270 3.74 12.11 -20.43
CA PRO A 270 4.71 11.02 -20.57
C PRO A 270 5.53 11.13 -21.86
N ARG A 271 6.80 10.74 -21.81
CA ARG A 271 7.70 10.69 -22.98
C ARG A 271 7.27 9.67 -24.02
N SER A 272 6.66 8.57 -23.58
CA SER A 272 6.14 7.51 -24.44
C SER A 272 5.06 6.73 -23.70
N VAL A 273 4.06 6.25 -24.43
CA VAL A 273 3.01 5.38 -23.89
C VAL A 273 2.79 4.21 -24.84
N SER A 274 2.87 2.99 -24.29
CA SER A 274 2.68 1.75 -25.04
C SER A 274 1.72 0.82 -24.30
N TYR A 275 1.01 -0.04 -25.02
CA TYR A 275 0.05 -0.95 -24.42
C TYR A 275 -0.02 -2.31 -25.12
N VAL A 276 -0.48 -3.31 -24.38
CA VAL A 276 -0.72 -4.68 -24.85
C VAL A 276 -2.00 -5.21 -24.21
N LEU A 277 -2.82 -5.93 -24.99
CA LEU A 277 -3.94 -6.69 -24.44
C LEU A 277 -3.40 -8.03 -23.90
N THR A 278 -3.71 -8.32 -22.64
CA THR A 278 -3.23 -9.50 -21.91
C THR A 278 -4.28 -9.92 -20.87
N THR A 279 -3.91 -10.76 -19.90
CA THR A 279 -4.72 -11.06 -18.71
C THR A 279 -4.12 -10.43 -17.45
N ARG A 280 -4.95 -10.21 -16.43
CA ARG A 280 -4.51 -9.56 -15.18
C ARG A 280 -3.37 -10.32 -14.49
N GLN A 281 -3.45 -11.64 -14.39
CA GLN A 281 -2.39 -12.44 -13.73
C GLN A 281 -1.08 -12.39 -14.50
N ALA A 282 -1.13 -12.36 -15.84
CA ALA A 282 0.07 -12.23 -16.67
C ALA A 282 0.69 -10.82 -16.56
N ALA A 283 -0.14 -9.78 -16.48
CA ALA A 283 0.31 -8.41 -16.24
C ALA A 283 0.99 -8.27 -14.87
N ALA A 284 0.32 -8.69 -13.79
CA ALA A 284 0.85 -8.62 -12.42
C ALA A 284 2.16 -9.43 -12.27
N LYS A 285 2.23 -10.63 -12.88
CA LYS A 285 3.46 -11.42 -12.88
C LYS A 285 4.62 -10.70 -13.56
N LEU A 286 4.36 -9.98 -14.66
CA LEU A 286 5.40 -9.25 -15.39
C LEU A 286 5.88 -8.00 -14.64
N THR A 287 4.97 -7.22 -14.06
CA THR A 287 5.28 -5.91 -13.47
C THR A 287 5.70 -6.01 -12.01
N SER A 288 5.01 -6.84 -11.22
CA SER A 288 5.16 -6.89 -9.78
C SER A 288 5.54 -8.26 -9.26
N GLN A 289 5.64 -9.29 -10.12
CA GLN A 289 5.82 -10.69 -9.71
C GLN A 289 4.75 -11.18 -8.70
N ALA A 290 3.64 -10.45 -8.54
CA ALA A 290 2.60 -10.80 -7.60
C ALA A 290 1.67 -11.89 -8.15
N VAL A 291 1.03 -12.58 -7.22
CA VAL A 291 -0.16 -13.40 -7.51
C VAL A 291 -1.38 -12.57 -7.13
N VAL A 292 -2.36 -12.49 -8.03
CA VAL A 292 -3.59 -11.71 -7.87
C VAL A 292 -4.81 -12.63 -7.82
N ASP A 293 -5.97 -12.11 -7.41
CA ASP A 293 -7.21 -12.85 -7.19
C ASP A 293 -8.01 -13.19 -8.47
N SER A 294 -7.59 -12.69 -9.63
CA SER A 294 -8.34 -12.84 -10.88
C SER A 294 -7.46 -12.83 -12.14
N ASP A 295 -8.00 -13.33 -13.26
CA ASP A 295 -7.28 -13.45 -14.54
C ASP A 295 -8.10 -12.93 -15.76
N GLN A 296 -8.93 -11.92 -15.54
CA GLN A 296 -9.73 -11.30 -16.60
C GLN A 296 -8.83 -10.59 -17.64
N PRO A 297 -9.33 -10.38 -18.87
CA PRO A 297 -8.63 -9.56 -19.86
C PRO A 297 -8.36 -8.14 -19.34
N VAL A 298 -7.16 -7.62 -19.60
CA VAL A 298 -6.77 -6.24 -19.28
C VAL A 298 -5.90 -5.66 -20.39
N TYR A 299 -5.95 -4.35 -20.56
CA TYR A 299 -4.91 -3.61 -21.25
C TYR A 299 -3.83 -3.23 -20.24
N LEU A 300 -2.63 -3.79 -20.40
CA LEU A 300 -1.45 -3.33 -19.66
C LEU A 300 -0.81 -2.18 -20.44
N VAL A 301 -0.78 -1.00 -19.83
CA VAL A 301 -0.18 0.22 -20.36
C VAL A 301 1.12 0.51 -19.62
N SER A 302 2.18 0.85 -20.33
CA SER A 302 3.45 1.33 -19.77
C SER A 302 3.72 2.76 -20.27
N LEU A 303 3.97 3.66 -19.32
CA LEU A 303 4.27 5.07 -19.54
C LEU A 303 5.70 5.35 -19.09
N ARG A 304 6.44 6.21 -19.81
CA ARG A 304 7.78 6.67 -19.39
C ARG A 304 7.76 8.14 -18.97
N GLY A 305 8.31 8.45 -17.80
CA GLY A 305 8.30 9.79 -17.20
C GLY A 305 9.01 9.78 -15.85
N ALA A 306 9.32 10.95 -15.27
CA ALA A 306 9.87 11.01 -13.91
C ALA A 306 8.72 11.02 -12.90
N PHE A 307 8.26 9.83 -12.52
CA PHE A 307 7.08 9.67 -11.66
C PHE A 307 7.43 9.78 -10.18
N SER A 308 6.50 10.37 -9.44
CA SER A 308 6.45 10.34 -7.98
C SER A 308 5.05 9.91 -7.58
N ALA A 309 4.96 8.82 -6.82
CA ALA A 309 3.72 8.13 -6.48
C ALA A 309 2.87 8.92 -5.47
N LYS A 310 2.38 10.08 -5.87
CA LYS A 310 1.56 10.98 -5.05
C LYS A 310 0.16 10.43 -4.79
N ALA A 311 -0.30 9.52 -5.65
CA ALA A 311 -1.56 8.81 -5.46
C ALA A 311 -1.36 7.47 -4.72
N ALA A 312 -0.12 7.10 -4.38
CA ALA A 312 0.15 5.89 -3.62
C ALA A 312 -0.21 6.09 -2.15
N LYS A 313 -0.94 5.12 -1.61
CA LYS A 313 -1.05 4.93 -0.18
C LYS A 313 0.30 4.48 0.33
N THR A 314 0.76 5.10 1.41
CA THR A 314 2.10 4.81 1.95
C THR A 314 2.07 4.91 3.44
N PRO A 315 2.82 4.07 4.18
CA PRO A 315 2.96 4.24 5.62
C PRO A 315 3.46 5.65 5.97
N ARG A 316 3.02 6.17 7.12
CA ARG A 316 3.48 7.45 7.65
C ARG A 316 5.01 7.53 7.66
N GLY A 317 5.53 8.61 7.09
CA GLY A 317 6.95 8.91 7.05
C GLY A 317 7.77 8.09 6.04
N ALA A 318 7.16 7.14 5.33
CA ALA A 318 7.79 6.52 4.18
C ALA A 318 7.99 7.55 3.07
N ALA A 319 9.12 7.46 2.36
CA ALA A 319 9.32 8.25 1.15
C ALA A 319 8.31 7.82 0.08
N LYS A 320 7.76 8.78 -0.66
CA LYS A 320 6.90 8.46 -1.79
C LYS A 320 7.69 7.65 -2.83
N PRO A 321 7.16 6.51 -3.32
CA PRO A 321 7.81 5.77 -4.40
C PRO A 321 8.10 6.66 -5.60
N THR A 322 9.24 6.44 -6.25
CA THR A 322 9.65 7.18 -7.45
C THR A 322 10.16 6.21 -8.49
N GLY A 323 10.09 6.59 -9.76
CA GLY A 323 10.50 5.73 -10.87
C GLY A 323 10.47 6.42 -12.22
N GLU A 324 11.01 5.76 -13.22
CA GLU A 324 11.01 6.24 -14.61
C GLU A 324 9.83 5.71 -15.43
N VAL A 325 9.12 4.73 -14.88
CA VAL A 325 8.04 4.02 -15.54
C VAL A 325 6.85 3.91 -14.61
N MET A 326 5.67 4.13 -15.18
CA MET A 326 4.41 3.74 -14.56
C MET A 326 3.77 2.66 -15.42
N THR A 327 3.25 1.62 -14.77
CA THR A 327 2.41 0.60 -15.41
C THR A 327 0.99 0.67 -14.88
N VAL A 328 0.01 0.45 -15.76
CA VAL A 328 -1.41 0.47 -15.41
C VAL A 328 -2.12 -0.67 -16.14
N ALA A 329 -2.78 -1.56 -15.41
CA ALA A 329 -3.67 -2.57 -15.97
C ALA A 329 -5.11 -2.06 -15.92
N ILE A 330 -5.81 -2.07 -17.07
CA ILE A 330 -7.16 -1.53 -17.22
C ILE A 330 -8.07 -2.63 -17.76
N ASP A 331 -9.15 -2.93 -17.05
CA ASP A 331 -10.19 -3.86 -17.48
C ASP A 331 -11.08 -3.19 -18.55
N PRO A 332 -11.12 -3.69 -19.81
CA PRO A 332 -11.97 -3.11 -20.84
C PRO A 332 -13.46 -3.36 -20.63
N ALA A 333 -13.85 -4.37 -19.84
CA ALA A 333 -15.26 -4.67 -19.58
C ALA A 333 -15.90 -3.65 -18.63
N THR A 334 -15.10 -2.96 -17.82
CA THR A 334 -15.59 -1.96 -16.87
C THR A 334 -15.01 -0.58 -17.14
N GLY A 335 -13.80 -0.46 -17.68
CA GLY A 335 -13.04 0.78 -17.76
C GLY A 335 -12.20 1.07 -16.51
N ARG A 336 -12.15 0.15 -15.55
CA ARG A 336 -11.47 0.33 -14.26
C ARG A 336 -10.00 -0.01 -14.34
N ILE A 337 -9.19 0.70 -13.55
CA ILE A 337 -7.83 0.28 -13.23
C ILE A 337 -7.94 -0.94 -12.30
N THR A 338 -7.16 -1.99 -12.54
CA THR A 338 -7.12 -3.18 -11.67
C THR A 338 -5.78 -3.29 -10.96
N ASP A 339 -4.74 -2.71 -11.54
CA ASP A 339 -3.39 -2.72 -11.00
C ASP A 339 -2.66 -1.47 -11.51
N TRP A 340 -1.86 -0.84 -10.67
CA TRP A 340 -0.93 0.18 -11.12
C TRP A 340 0.36 0.16 -10.30
N GLY A 341 1.43 0.72 -10.84
CA GLY A 341 2.70 0.73 -10.14
C GLY A 341 3.72 1.67 -10.74
N ILE A 342 4.76 1.98 -9.97
CA ILE A 342 5.88 2.82 -10.36
C ILE A 342 7.18 2.07 -10.13
N GLU A 343 8.00 2.01 -11.18
CA GLU A 343 9.22 1.22 -11.24
C GLU A 343 10.35 1.96 -11.96
N SER A 344 11.58 1.46 -11.82
CA SER A 344 12.77 2.08 -12.40
C SER A 344 13.00 1.74 -13.87
N ALA A 345 12.43 0.63 -14.37
CA ALA A 345 12.67 0.12 -15.71
C ALA A 345 11.37 -0.38 -16.35
N ALA A 346 11.25 -0.25 -17.67
CA ALA A 346 10.03 -0.68 -18.35
C ALA A 346 9.95 -2.21 -18.44
N PRO A 347 8.76 -2.79 -18.26
CA PRO A 347 8.57 -4.22 -18.39
C PRO A 347 8.63 -4.63 -19.87
N GLY A 348 9.02 -5.87 -20.13
CA GLY A 348 9.08 -6.42 -21.48
C GLY A 348 7.70 -6.74 -22.06
N LEU A 349 6.88 -5.73 -22.40
CA LEU A 349 5.49 -5.92 -22.85
C LEU A 349 5.34 -6.88 -24.05
N ALA A 350 6.35 -6.95 -24.93
CA ALA A 350 6.35 -7.85 -26.08
C ALA A 350 6.28 -9.35 -25.71
N THR A 351 6.58 -9.70 -24.46
CA THR A 351 6.43 -11.07 -23.95
C THR A 351 4.96 -11.46 -23.72
N LEU A 352 4.04 -10.49 -23.67
CA LEU A 352 2.61 -10.70 -23.45
C LEU A 352 1.79 -10.68 -24.74
N GLY A 353 2.32 -10.11 -25.83
CA GLY A 353 1.62 -10.03 -27.10
C GLY A 353 2.04 -8.85 -27.98
N ALA A 354 1.17 -8.49 -28.93
CA ALA A 354 1.40 -7.40 -29.87
C ALA A 354 1.33 -6.03 -29.18
N VAL A 355 2.47 -5.36 -29.08
CA VAL A 355 2.59 -4.02 -28.46
C VAL A 355 2.16 -2.95 -29.44
N ARG A 356 1.36 -2.00 -28.96
CA ARG A 356 0.90 -0.81 -29.70
C ARG A 356 1.36 0.46 -28.98
N GLN A 357 1.51 1.55 -29.72
CA GLN A 357 1.79 2.87 -29.16
C GLN A 357 0.49 3.66 -29.03
N LEU A 358 0.37 4.48 -27.98
CA LEU A 358 -0.61 5.57 -27.93
C LEU A 358 0.09 6.82 -28.44
N SER A 359 -0.56 7.50 -29.39
CA SER A 359 -0.09 8.74 -30.00
C SER A 359 -0.37 9.96 -29.13
#